data_AF-A0A1Q5LEU5-F1
#
_entry.id   AF-A0A1Q5LEU5-F1
#
_cell.length_a   1.000
_cell.length_b   1.000
_cell.length_c   1.000
_cell.angle_alpha   90.00
_cell.angle_beta   90.00
_cell.angle_gamma   90.00
#
_symmetry.space_group_name_H-M   'P 1'
#
loop_
_entity.id
_entity.type
_entity.pdbx_description
1 polymer ?
#
loop_
_entity_poly.entity_id
_entity_poly.type
_entity_poly.pdbx_seq_one_letter_code
_entity_poly.pdbx_strand_id
1 'polypeptide(L)'
;MQLADWLGLEPRDVRRAQARGLIPPPDIDDERWSLTLAKTLPDRIEEIVSALGGRGSGQASATAPAPGAAGSGFGRANSGKGARGRAFGPIQLAKWLGLENWQVPRAVQHGVIPPPDVDDKRWSYTVAATLPDRVEEIRAAVGDHPGLGSIKAAEHLSRRTQMEVERVDVQALADRGLLRPIAEFKGHPMYAVGDLDGLAEEQITATVRERHAWIAASLTTKEAAALLGWPVGKFEVTAERLGIRPGALGRYAREDVEALPDQPGRT
;
A
#
# COMPACT_ATOMS: atom_id res chain seq x y z
N MET A 1 3.21 9.13 -11.32
CA MET A 1 2.57 9.19 -12.65
C MET A 1 2.75 10.61 -13.13
N GLN A 2 3.38 10.83 -14.29
CA GLN A 2 3.64 12.17 -14.79
C GLN A 2 2.34 12.74 -15.40
N LEU A 3 2.03 14.02 -15.18
CA LEU A 3 0.80 14.66 -15.67
C LEU A 3 0.60 14.45 -17.18
N ALA A 4 1.70 14.43 -17.94
CA ALA A 4 1.75 14.13 -19.37
C ALA A 4 1.09 12.78 -19.71
N ASP A 5 1.54 11.69 -19.07
CA ASP A 5 0.99 10.35 -19.28
C ASP A 5 -0.50 10.28 -18.92
N TRP A 6 -0.86 10.93 -17.82
CA TRP A 6 -2.23 10.91 -17.31
C TRP A 6 -3.19 11.67 -18.24
N LEU A 7 -2.74 12.76 -18.86
CA LEU A 7 -3.48 13.50 -19.88
C LEU A 7 -3.33 12.93 -21.30
N GLY A 8 -2.48 11.92 -21.53
CA GLY A 8 -2.18 11.42 -22.87
C GLY A 8 -1.50 12.46 -23.78
N LEU A 9 -0.71 13.36 -23.18
CA LEU A 9 0.05 14.41 -23.88
C LEU A 9 1.55 14.11 -23.82
N GLU A 10 2.30 14.59 -24.81
CA GLU A 10 3.76 14.58 -24.72
C GLU A 10 4.26 15.59 -23.66
N PRO A 11 5.36 15.32 -22.94
CA PRO A 11 5.91 16.26 -21.95
C PRO A 11 6.23 17.66 -22.52
N ARG A 12 6.57 17.75 -23.81
CA ARG A 12 6.76 19.04 -24.50
C ARG A 12 5.46 19.81 -24.68
N ASP A 13 4.35 19.11 -24.91
CA ASP A 13 3.05 19.72 -25.14
C ASP A 13 2.45 20.21 -23.82
N VAL A 14 2.69 19.49 -22.72
CA VAL A 14 2.38 19.97 -21.35
C VAL A 14 3.11 21.28 -21.05
N ARG A 15 4.42 21.35 -21.31
CA ARG A 15 5.21 22.58 -21.11
C ARG A 15 4.73 23.73 -21.98
N ARG A 16 4.37 23.45 -23.24
CA ARG A 16 3.83 24.45 -24.16
C ARG A 16 2.45 24.94 -23.74
N ALA A 17 1.59 24.05 -23.25
CA ALA A 17 0.29 24.38 -22.70
C ALA A 17 0.43 25.23 -21.42
N GLN A 18 1.38 24.91 -20.54
CA GLN A 18 1.71 25.70 -19.36
C GLN A 18 2.20 27.10 -19.74
N ALA A 19 3.13 27.22 -20.68
CA ALA A 19 3.63 28.51 -21.18
C ALA A 19 2.53 29.37 -21.81
N ARG A 20 1.44 28.75 -22.28
CA ARG A 20 0.26 29.42 -22.83
C ARG A 20 -0.86 29.66 -21.81
N GLY A 21 -0.65 29.29 -20.54
CA GLY A 21 -1.65 29.43 -19.48
C GLY A 21 -2.84 28.48 -19.62
N LEU A 22 -2.75 27.46 -20.47
CA LEU A 22 -3.80 26.46 -20.68
C LEU A 22 -3.78 25.38 -19.58
N ILE A 23 -2.57 25.09 -19.06
CA ILE A 23 -2.37 24.25 -17.87
C ILE A 23 -1.81 25.17 -16.77
N PRO A 24 -2.46 25.23 -15.58
CA PRO A 24 -1.96 26.02 -14.45
C PRO A 24 -0.60 25.50 -13.99
N PRO A 25 0.25 26.34 -13.36
CA PRO A 25 1.53 25.88 -12.83
C PRO A 25 1.32 24.83 -11.71
N PRO A 26 2.34 24.00 -11.44
CA PRO A 26 2.38 23.12 -10.27
C PRO A 26 2.06 23.87 -8.97
N ASP A 27 1.27 23.25 -8.09
CA ASP A 27 0.80 23.83 -6.82
C ASP A 27 1.30 23.09 -5.55
N ILE A 28 2.05 21.98 -5.71
CA ILE A 28 2.71 21.28 -4.59
C ILE A 28 4.18 21.69 -4.48
N ASP A 29 4.91 21.62 -5.59
CA ASP A 29 6.28 22.09 -5.76
C ASP A 29 6.52 22.43 -7.24
N ASP A 30 7.73 22.84 -7.62
CA ASP A 30 8.05 23.29 -8.98
C ASP A 30 7.79 22.24 -10.10
N GLU A 31 7.50 20.99 -9.75
CA GLU A 31 7.32 19.89 -10.71
C GLU A 31 6.01 19.11 -10.54
N ARG A 32 5.24 19.32 -9.45
CA ARG A 32 4.07 18.50 -9.11
C ARG A 32 2.78 19.29 -8.92
N TRP A 33 1.73 18.76 -9.53
CA TRP A 33 0.35 19.21 -9.37
C TRP A 33 -0.37 18.38 -8.32
N SER A 34 -1.23 19.04 -7.54
CA SER A 34 -2.19 18.39 -6.67
C SER A 34 -3.21 17.61 -7.49
N LEU A 35 -3.72 16.54 -6.90
CA LEU A 35 -4.74 15.71 -7.52
C LEU A 35 -6.00 16.53 -7.86
N THR A 36 -6.39 17.45 -6.97
CA THR A 36 -7.53 18.34 -7.18
C THR A 36 -7.35 19.20 -8.42
N LEU A 37 -6.18 19.80 -8.60
CA LEU A 37 -5.88 20.63 -9.76
C LEU A 37 -5.81 19.78 -11.04
N ALA A 38 -5.13 18.63 -10.99
CA ALA A 38 -5.01 17.71 -12.11
C ALA A 38 -6.39 17.26 -12.61
N LYS A 39 -7.32 16.89 -11.72
CA LYS A 39 -8.70 16.47 -12.04
C LYS A 39 -9.53 17.47 -12.85
N THR A 40 -9.13 18.73 -12.94
CA THR A 40 -9.83 19.74 -13.77
C THR A 40 -9.44 19.72 -15.25
N LEU A 41 -8.33 19.07 -15.59
CA LEU A 41 -7.70 19.14 -16.91
C LEU A 41 -8.22 18.14 -17.95
N PRO A 42 -8.64 16.91 -17.61
CA PRO A 42 -9.05 15.93 -18.61
C PRO A 42 -10.22 16.36 -19.51
N ASP A 43 -11.18 17.11 -18.97
CA ASP A 43 -12.32 17.63 -19.75
C ASP A 43 -11.89 18.69 -20.77
N ARG A 44 -10.73 19.33 -20.55
CA ARG A 44 -10.19 20.41 -21.39
C ARG A 44 -9.11 19.90 -22.34
N ILE A 45 -8.84 18.60 -22.40
CA ILE A 45 -7.77 18.04 -23.25
C ILE A 45 -7.98 18.40 -24.71
N GLU A 46 -9.21 18.32 -25.22
CA GLU A 46 -9.50 18.64 -26.62
C GLU A 46 -9.27 20.13 -26.90
N GLU A 47 -9.70 21.02 -26.00
CA GLU A 47 -9.41 22.46 -26.05
C GLU A 47 -7.89 22.71 -26.07
N ILE A 48 -7.14 22.05 -25.18
CA ILE A 48 -5.69 22.19 -25.07
C ILE A 48 -5.02 21.71 -26.36
N VAL A 49 -5.36 20.52 -26.86
CA VAL A 49 -4.79 19.95 -28.08
C VAL A 49 -5.12 20.81 -29.30
N SER A 50 -6.36 21.28 -29.43
CA SER A 50 -6.77 22.19 -30.50
C SER A 50 -6.01 23.52 -30.44
N ALA A 51 -5.86 24.10 -29.25
CA ALA A 51 -5.09 25.33 -29.06
C ALA A 51 -3.60 25.16 -29.37
N LEU A 52 -3.08 23.93 -29.34
CA LEU A 52 -1.70 23.61 -29.69
C LEU A 52 -1.48 23.33 -31.20
N GLY A 53 -2.54 23.14 -32.00
CA GLY A 53 -2.50 22.61 -33.37
C GLY A 53 -1.73 23.42 -34.43
N GLY A 54 -0.87 22.73 -35.21
CA GLY A 54 -0.40 23.14 -36.56
C GLY A 54 1.13 23.15 -36.84
N ARG A 55 1.62 22.13 -37.58
CA ARG A 55 2.96 21.90 -38.21
C ARG A 55 4.19 21.58 -37.34
N GLY A 56 4.60 20.31 -37.43
CA GLY A 56 5.77 19.92 -38.22
C GLY A 56 7.17 20.20 -37.64
N SER A 57 7.80 19.11 -37.19
CA SER A 57 9.24 18.80 -37.36
C SER A 57 10.22 19.98 -37.36
N GLY A 58 10.86 20.23 -36.22
CA GLY A 58 12.01 21.12 -36.10
C GLY A 58 12.92 20.63 -34.98
N GLN A 59 14.10 20.19 -35.39
CA GLN A 59 15.17 19.54 -34.62
C GLN A 59 16.00 20.55 -33.82
N ALA A 60 16.91 20.02 -32.99
CA ALA A 60 18.03 20.66 -32.25
C ALA A 60 17.67 21.28 -30.89
N SER A 61 18.50 21.23 -29.85
CA SER A 61 19.68 20.44 -29.44
C SER A 61 20.08 21.01 -28.07
N ALA A 62 20.52 20.15 -27.15
CA ALA A 62 21.43 20.41 -26.01
C ALA A 62 21.03 21.52 -24.99
N THR A 63 21.26 21.41 -23.69
CA THR A 63 22.49 20.98 -23.02
C THR A 63 22.19 20.75 -21.54
N ALA A 64 22.80 19.74 -20.93
CA ALA A 64 22.94 19.62 -19.48
C ALA A 64 23.79 20.79 -18.91
N PRO A 65 23.72 21.05 -17.60
CA PRO A 65 24.79 20.47 -16.76
C PRO A 65 24.32 19.99 -15.37
N ALA A 66 25.10 19.06 -14.82
CA ALA A 66 25.28 18.80 -13.39
C ALA A 66 26.74 19.19 -13.03
N PRO A 67 27.25 19.02 -11.79
CA PRO A 67 26.63 18.91 -10.46
C PRO A 67 27.24 19.92 -9.45
N GLY A 68 26.58 20.13 -8.30
CA GLY A 68 27.12 20.87 -7.16
C GLY A 68 27.22 19.99 -5.92
N ALA A 69 28.40 19.94 -5.31
CA ALA A 69 28.82 18.99 -4.28
C ALA A 69 28.47 19.41 -2.84
N ALA A 70 28.55 18.39 -1.97
CA ALA A 70 29.00 18.41 -0.57
C ALA A 70 28.13 19.11 0.49
N GLY A 71 27.76 18.32 1.50
CA GLY A 71 27.22 18.76 2.78
C GLY A 71 27.24 17.62 3.79
N SER A 72 28.39 17.46 4.44
CA SER A 72 28.66 16.50 5.52
C SER A 72 27.97 16.89 6.83
N GLY A 73 27.47 15.88 7.54
CA GLY A 73 27.65 15.74 8.99
C GLY A 73 26.53 16.29 9.88
N PHE A 74 25.82 15.38 10.56
CA PHE A 74 25.39 15.61 11.94
C PHE A 74 25.57 14.33 12.75
N GLY A 75 26.57 14.35 13.62
CA GLY A 75 26.74 13.37 14.67
C GLY A 75 25.58 13.46 15.67
N ARG A 76 25.16 12.32 16.19
CA ARG A 76 24.34 12.27 17.41
C ARG A 76 25.21 11.77 18.55
N ALA A 77 25.39 12.68 19.51
CA ALA A 77 26.06 12.47 20.76
C ALA A 77 25.26 11.53 21.68
N ASN A 78 26.06 10.73 22.37
CA ASN A 78 25.81 10.05 23.63
C ASN A 78 24.85 10.81 24.56
N SER A 79 23.80 10.15 25.04
CA SER A 79 23.00 10.61 26.17
C SER A 79 23.15 9.65 27.35
N GLY A 80 23.83 10.16 28.39
CA GLY A 80 23.33 10.08 29.76
C GLY A 80 23.45 8.76 30.51
N LYS A 81 24.65 8.43 30.96
CA LYS A 81 24.89 7.49 32.07
C LYS A 81 24.66 8.24 33.39
N GLY A 82 23.61 7.87 34.13
CA GLY A 82 23.31 8.41 35.47
C GLY A 82 22.26 7.56 36.19
N ALA A 83 22.73 6.69 37.09
CA ALA A 83 22.03 5.91 38.11
C ALA A 83 20.48 6.01 38.20
N ARG A 84 19.76 5.18 37.41
CA ARG A 84 18.35 4.83 37.64
C ARG A 84 18.22 3.31 37.58
N GLY A 85 17.37 2.74 38.45
CA GLY A 85 17.15 1.30 38.57
C GLY A 85 17.02 0.61 37.21
N ARG A 86 17.54 -0.62 37.10
CA ARG A 86 17.67 -1.39 35.85
C ARG A 86 16.33 -1.46 35.09
N ALA A 87 16.12 -0.54 34.15
CA ALA A 87 14.95 -0.55 33.28
C ALA A 87 15.19 -1.47 32.08
N PHE A 88 14.17 -2.22 31.68
CA PHE A 88 14.24 -3.18 30.59
C PHE A 88 13.57 -2.60 29.34
N GLY A 89 14.32 -2.47 28.24
CA GLY A 89 13.69 -2.34 26.92
C GLY A 89 13.06 -3.66 26.45
N PRO A 90 12.24 -3.65 25.38
CA PRO A 90 11.51 -4.84 24.92
C PRO A 90 12.39 -6.08 24.71
N ILE A 91 13.54 -5.92 24.04
CA ILE A 91 14.50 -7.01 23.79
C ILE A 91 15.16 -7.50 25.09
N GLN A 92 15.45 -6.56 26.01
CA GLN A 92 16.07 -6.90 27.29
C GLN A 92 15.11 -7.67 28.19
N LEU A 93 13.83 -7.29 28.18
CA LEU A 93 12.78 -7.97 28.90
C LEU A 93 12.55 -9.38 28.34
N ALA A 94 12.45 -9.50 27.00
CA ALA A 94 12.33 -10.80 26.33
C ALA A 94 13.47 -11.74 26.74
N LYS A 95 14.72 -11.27 26.64
CA LYS A 95 15.90 -12.03 27.05
C LYS A 95 15.90 -12.39 28.54
N TRP A 96 15.48 -11.48 29.40
CA TRP A 96 15.38 -11.73 30.85
C TRP A 96 14.38 -12.84 31.18
N LEU A 97 13.25 -12.87 30.46
CA LEU A 97 12.17 -13.84 30.66
C LEU A 97 12.36 -15.15 29.86
N GLY A 98 13.41 -15.26 29.04
CA GLY A 98 13.57 -16.40 28.13
C GLY A 98 12.45 -16.48 27.09
N LEU A 99 11.90 -15.34 26.68
CA LEU A 99 10.87 -15.20 25.65
C LEU A 99 11.49 -14.74 24.33
N GLU A 100 10.80 -15.03 23.23
CA GLU A 100 11.12 -14.46 21.94
C GLU A 100 10.73 -12.97 21.88
N ASN A 101 11.45 -12.19 21.07
CA ASN A 101 11.24 -10.74 20.98
C ASN A 101 9.80 -10.35 20.59
N TRP A 102 9.11 -11.20 19.83
CA TRP A 102 7.73 -10.97 19.41
C TRP A 102 6.70 -11.33 20.49
N GLN A 103 7.05 -12.21 21.44
CA GLN A 103 6.16 -12.64 22.51
C GLN A 103 5.88 -11.51 23.50
N VAL A 104 6.86 -10.63 23.77
CA VAL A 104 6.68 -9.47 24.67
C VAL A 104 5.59 -8.50 24.19
N PRO A 105 5.65 -7.91 22.98
CA PRO A 105 4.61 -7.00 22.52
C PRO A 105 3.24 -7.68 22.39
N ARG A 106 3.20 -8.98 22.03
CA ARG A 106 1.95 -9.75 22.00
C ARG A 106 1.37 -9.96 23.41
N ALA A 107 2.19 -10.34 24.39
CA ALA A 107 1.76 -10.53 25.77
C ALA A 107 1.24 -9.22 26.39
N VAL A 108 1.80 -8.08 25.99
CA VAL A 108 1.27 -6.76 26.36
C VAL A 108 -0.09 -6.51 25.74
N GLN A 109 -0.27 -6.84 24.46
CA GLN A 109 -1.56 -6.72 23.77
C GLN A 109 -2.65 -7.59 24.41
N HIS A 110 -2.32 -8.80 24.86
CA HIS A 110 -3.24 -9.68 25.59
C HIS A 110 -3.41 -9.32 27.07
N GLY A 111 -2.69 -8.30 27.57
CA GLY A 111 -2.76 -7.85 28.96
C GLY A 111 -2.09 -8.78 29.98
N VAL A 112 -1.34 -9.78 29.53
CA VAL A 112 -0.64 -10.74 30.41
C VAL A 112 0.65 -10.13 30.94
N ILE A 113 1.36 -9.36 30.09
CA ILE A 113 2.42 -8.44 30.52
C ILE A 113 1.82 -7.03 30.66
N PRO A 114 2.01 -6.33 31.79
CA PRO A 114 1.56 -4.95 31.94
C PRO A 114 2.19 -4.02 30.88
N PRO A 115 1.53 -2.91 30.50
CA PRO A 115 2.15 -1.92 29.64
C PRO A 115 3.45 -1.35 30.27
N PRO A 116 4.37 -0.80 29.46
CA PRO A 116 5.57 -0.14 29.97
C PRO A 116 5.23 0.96 31.00
N ASP A 117 5.89 0.96 32.16
CA ASP A 117 5.65 1.88 33.28
C ASP A 117 6.70 2.98 33.41
N VAL A 118 7.71 3.00 32.53
CA VAL A 118 8.72 4.05 32.45
C VAL A 118 8.90 4.53 31.00
N ASP A 119 9.58 5.66 30.84
CA ASP A 119 9.80 6.32 29.55
C ASP A 119 10.42 5.40 28.48
N ASP A 120 10.27 5.81 27.21
CA ASP A 120 10.80 5.11 26.03
C ASP A 120 10.25 3.69 25.82
N LYS A 121 9.02 3.41 26.27
CA LYS A 121 8.37 2.09 26.19
C LYS A 121 9.18 1.02 26.91
N ARG A 122 9.68 1.33 28.11
CA ARG A 122 10.50 0.42 28.94
C ARG A 122 9.74 0.02 30.21
N TRP A 123 10.18 -1.08 30.81
CA TRP A 123 9.66 -1.57 32.08
C TRP A 123 10.65 -1.30 33.21
N SER A 124 10.15 -0.86 34.36
CA SER A 124 10.94 -0.77 35.57
C SER A 124 11.38 -2.16 36.04
N TYR A 125 12.44 -2.21 36.85
CA TYR A 125 12.88 -3.46 37.47
C TYR A 125 11.77 -4.10 38.31
N THR A 126 11.01 -3.26 39.04
CA THR A 126 9.93 -3.73 39.91
C THR A 126 8.86 -4.49 39.13
N VAL A 127 8.41 -3.96 37.99
CA VAL A 127 7.45 -4.68 37.14
C VAL A 127 8.09 -5.93 36.54
N ALA A 128 9.29 -5.80 35.96
CA ALA A 128 9.98 -6.92 35.32
C ALA A 128 10.28 -8.09 36.28
N ALA A 129 10.53 -7.82 37.56
CA ALA A 129 10.82 -8.84 38.57
C ALA A 129 9.61 -9.70 38.96
N THR A 130 8.39 -9.28 38.63
CA THR A 130 7.16 -10.06 38.90
C THR A 130 6.79 -11.05 37.79
N LEU A 131 7.45 -10.96 36.63
CA LEU A 131 7.12 -11.73 35.43
C LEU A 131 7.80 -13.10 35.30
N PRO A 132 8.98 -13.42 35.90
CA PRO A 132 9.63 -14.72 35.71
C PRO A 132 8.76 -15.91 36.10
N ASP A 133 7.99 -15.81 37.19
CA ASP A 133 7.11 -16.89 37.65
C ASP A 133 5.88 -17.09 36.75
N ARG A 134 5.64 -16.15 35.83
CA ARG A 134 4.52 -16.15 34.88
C ARG A 134 4.94 -16.48 33.45
N VAL A 135 6.19 -16.89 33.22
CA VAL A 135 6.71 -17.13 31.85
C VAL A 135 5.90 -18.20 31.11
N GLU A 136 5.54 -19.29 31.79
CA GLU A 136 4.73 -20.36 31.17
C GLU A 136 3.29 -19.90 30.89
N GLU A 137 2.69 -19.08 31.76
CA GLU A 137 1.40 -18.42 31.52
C GLU A 137 1.48 -17.50 30.29
N ILE A 138 2.54 -16.70 30.19
CA ILE A 138 2.78 -15.80 29.07
C ILE A 138 2.92 -16.60 27.77
N ARG A 139 3.73 -17.66 27.75
CA ARG A 139 3.91 -18.53 26.58
C ARG A 139 2.61 -19.19 26.14
N ALA A 140 1.85 -19.73 27.09
CA ALA A 140 0.55 -20.32 26.81
C ALA A 140 -0.43 -19.30 26.21
N ALA A 141 -0.39 -18.05 26.67
CA ALA A 141 -1.27 -16.99 26.17
C ALA A 141 -0.88 -16.47 24.78
N VAL A 142 0.42 -16.37 24.46
CA VAL A 142 0.90 -15.76 23.21
C VAL A 142 1.23 -16.76 22.10
N GLY A 143 1.35 -18.03 22.44
CA GLY A 143 1.75 -19.13 21.58
C GLY A 143 3.26 -19.26 21.40
N ASP A 144 3.64 -20.26 20.59
CA ASP A 144 5.00 -20.63 20.23
C ASP A 144 5.42 -20.08 18.84
N HIS A 145 4.45 -19.65 18.02
CA HIS A 145 4.70 -19.06 16.71
C HIS A 145 4.17 -17.63 16.61
N PRO A 146 4.93 -16.68 16.01
CA PRO A 146 4.46 -15.32 15.78
C PRO A 146 3.27 -15.23 14.81
N GLY A 147 2.75 -16.34 14.28
CA GLY A 147 1.84 -16.33 13.14
C GLY A 147 2.52 -15.85 11.84
N LEU A 148 1.75 -15.86 10.75
CA LEU A 148 2.20 -15.41 9.42
C LEU A 148 1.37 -14.20 8.99
N GLY A 149 2.04 -13.12 8.56
CA GLY A 149 1.36 -12.03 7.86
C GLY A 149 0.84 -12.50 6.50
N SER A 150 -0.12 -11.78 5.90
CA SER A 150 -0.84 -12.23 4.69
C SER A 150 0.05 -12.70 3.52
N ILE A 151 1.22 -12.06 3.31
CA ILE A 151 2.17 -12.48 2.26
C ILE A 151 2.76 -13.87 2.57
N LYS A 152 3.23 -14.08 3.81
CA LYS A 152 3.79 -15.36 4.22
C LYS A 152 2.73 -16.44 4.37
N ALA A 153 1.52 -16.07 4.77
CA ALA A 153 0.37 -16.96 4.77
C ALA A 153 0.03 -17.42 3.34
N ALA A 154 0.05 -16.51 2.36
CA ALA A 154 -0.14 -16.85 0.95
C ALA A 154 0.95 -17.79 0.45
N GLU A 155 2.24 -17.48 0.68
CA GLU A 155 3.36 -18.38 0.35
C GLU A 155 3.21 -19.77 0.98
N HIS A 156 2.72 -19.83 2.23
CA HIS A 156 2.46 -21.07 2.94
C HIS A 156 1.35 -21.89 2.27
N LEU A 157 0.21 -21.26 1.99
CA LEU A 157 -0.93 -21.90 1.32
C LEU A 157 -0.58 -22.33 -0.11
N SER A 158 0.18 -21.52 -0.85
CA SER A 158 0.66 -21.86 -2.20
C SER A 158 1.52 -23.12 -2.19
N ARG A 159 2.45 -23.25 -1.24
CA ARG A 159 3.26 -24.47 -1.10
C ARG A 159 2.42 -25.68 -0.71
N ARG A 160 1.42 -25.50 0.16
CA ARG A 160 0.55 -26.60 0.62
C ARG A 160 -0.34 -27.14 -0.50
N THR A 161 -0.94 -26.24 -1.29
CA THR A 161 -1.96 -26.57 -2.30
C THR A 161 -1.41 -26.67 -3.72
N GLN A 162 -0.15 -26.28 -3.96
CA GLN A 162 0.44 -26.12 -5.30
C GLN A 162 -0.36 -25.16 -6.20
N MET A 163 -1.13 -24.24 -5.61
CA MET A 163 -1.85 -23.17 -6.31
C MET A 163 -1.12 -21.84 -6.14
N GLU A 164 -1.34 -20.92 -7.08
CA GLU A 164 -0.88 -19.53 -6.92
C GLU A 164 -1.84 -18.78 -5.99
N VAL A 165 -1.60 -18.88 -4.69
CA VAL A 165 -2.31 -18.11 -3.66
C VAL A 165 -1.59 -16.78 -3.45
N GLU A 166 -2.33 -15.69 -3.53
CA GLU A 166 -1.83 -14.34 -3.30
C GLU A 166 -2.29 -13.77 -1.95
N ARG A 167 -1.66 -12.67 -1.53
CA ARG A 167 -2.06 -11.91 -0.33
C ARG A 167 -3.57 -11.59 -0.32
N VAL A 168 -4.13 -11.27 -1.48
CA VAL A 168 -5.53 -10.85 -1.60
C VAL A 168 -6.49 -12.01 -1.38
N ASP A 169 -6.07 -13.24 -1.71
CA ASP A 169 -6.85 -14.45 -1.46
C ASP A 169 -6.91 -14.71 0.05
N VAL A 170 -5.80 -14.52 0.77
CA VAL A 170 -5.77 -14.61 2.24
C VAL A 170 -6.68 -13.56 2.89
N GLN A 171 -6.71 -12.34 2.34
CA GLN A 171 -7.61 -11.29 2.82
C GLN A 171 -9.07 -11.66 2.54
N ALA A 172 -9.40 -12.15 1.35
CA ALA A 172 -10.74 -12.61 1.03
C ALA A 172 -11.20 -13.78 1.91
N LEU A 173 -10.31 -14.73 2.24
CA LEU A 173 -10.58 -15.79 3.20
C LEU A 173 -10.87 -15.24 4.60
N ALA A 174 -10.12 -14.23 5.05
CA ALA A 174 -10.35 -13.58 6.33
C ALA A 174 -11.66 -12.77 6.35
N ASP A 175 -11.97 -12.04 5.28
CA ASP A 175 -13.21 -11.26 5.14
C ASP A 175 -14.46 -12.16 5.15
N ARG A 176 -14.33 -13.41 4.67
CA ARG A 176 -15.37 -14.45 4.75
C ARG A 176 -15.44 -15.14 6.11
N GLY A 177 -14.56 -14.79 7.05
CA GLY A 177 -14.48 -15.40 8.37
C GLY A 177 -13.86 -16.81 8.40
N LEU A 178 -13.24 -17.24 7.30
CA LEU A 178 -12.56 -18.55 7.20
C LEU A 178 -11.16 -18.52 7.82
N LEU A 179 -10.54 -17.35 7.88
CA LEU A 179 -9.33 -17.09 8.65
C LEU A 179 -9.60 -16.04 9.72
N ARG A 180 -9.08 -16.27 10.93
CA ARG A 180 -9.16 -15.30 12.03
C ARG A 180 -7.77 -14.75 12.30
N PRO A 181 -7.56 -13.42 12.21
CA PRO A 181 -6.31 -12.83 12.67
C PRO A 181 -6.12 -13.10 14.16
N ILE A 182 -4.95 -13.63 14.52
CA ILE A 182 -4.56 -13.86 15.93
C ILE A 182 -3.80 -12.68 16.52
N ALA A 183 -3.27 -11.79 15.67
CA ALA A 183 -2.54 -10.61 16.07
C ALA A 183 -2.46 -9.61 14.90
N GLU A 184 -1.85 -8.46 15.18
CA GLU A 184 -1.45 -7.50 14.16
C GLU A 184 0.04 -7.18 14.26
N PHE A 185 0.67 -6.96 13.11
CA PHE A 185 2.03 -6.46 13.02
C PHE A 185 2.07 -5.24 12.11
N LYS A 186 2.40 -4.08 12.69
CA LYS A 186 2.40 -2.78 11.99
C LYS A 186 1.05 -2.47 11.29
N GLY A 187 -0.07 -2.82 11.93
CA GLY A 187 -1.42 -2.64 11.38
C GLY A 187 -1.80 -3.66 10.31
N HIS A 188 -1.07 -4.77 10.18
CA HIS A 188 -1.41 -5.86 9.27
C HIS A 188 -1.76 -7.13 10.03
N PRO A 189 -2.83 -7.85 9.65
CA PRO A 189 -3.26 -9.07 10.35
C PRO A 189 -2.21 -10.18 10.21
N MET A 190 -2.08 -10.97 11.27
CA MET A 190 -1.28 -12.19 11.33
C MET A 190 -2.17 -13.39 11.61
N TYR A 191 -1.89 -14.51 10.96
CA TYR A 191 -2.70 -15.73 11.02
C TYR A 191 -1.92 -16.87 11.70
N ALA A 192 -2.62 -17.70 12.47
CA ALA A 192 -2.02 -18.90 13.04
C ALA A 192 -1.66 -19.89 11.93
N VAL A 193 -0.50 -20.56 12.05
CA VAL A 193 -0.11 -21.61 11.10
C VAL A 193 -1.11 -22.77 11.14
N GLY A 194 -1.59 -23.14 12.33
CA GLY A 194 -2.62 -24.18 12.48
C GLY A 194 -3.94 -23.85 11.77
N ASP A 195 -4.38 -22.59 11.81
CA ASP A 195 -5.59 -22.16 11.07
C ASP A 195 -5.38 -22.25 9.55
N LEU A 196 -4.18 -21.90 9.06
CA LEU A 196 -3.83 -22.02 7.65
C LEU A 196 -3.76 -23.48 7.19
N ASP A 197 -3.23 -24.36 8.04
CA ASP A 197 -3.14 -25.80 7.79
C ASP A 197 -4.51 -26.49 7.87
N GLY A 198 -5.38 -26.01 8.76
CA GLY A 198 -6.75 -26.52 8.94
C GLY A 198 -7.73 -26.04 7.87
N LEU A 199 -7.34 -25.08 7.02
CA LEU A 199 -8.23 -24.55 5.99
C LEU A 199 -8.48 -25.58 4.90
N ALA A 200 -9.74 -25.78 4.52
CA ALA A 200 -10.12 -26.75 3.48
C ALA A 200 -9.59 -26.30 2.12
N GLU A 201 -9.01 -27.25 1.35
CA GLU A 201 -8.42 -26.94 0.05
C GLU A 201 -9.48 -26.38 -0.91
N GLU A 202 -10.71 -26.89 -0.86
CA GLU A 202 -11.83 -26.43 -1.68
C GLU A 202 -12.15 -24.94 -1.47
N GLN A 203 -12.00 -24.44 -0.23
CA GLN A 203 -12.22 -23.03 0.09
C GLN A 203 -11.13 -22.13 -0.49
N ILE A 204 -9.88 -22.61 -0.49
CA ILE A 204 -8.75 -21.92 -1.12
C ILE A 204 -8.96 -21.90 -2.64
N THR A 205 -9.25 -23.07 -3.22
CA THR A 205 -9.50 -23.20 -4.66
C THR A 205 -10.64 -22.30 -5.11
N ALA A 206 -11.75 -22.25 -4.38
CA ALA A 206 -12.87 -21.37 -4.68
C ALA A 206 -12.43 -19.90 -4.67
N THR A 207 -11.69 -19.47 -3.64
CA THR A 207 -11.22 -18.08 -3.52
C THR A 207 -10.29 -17.69 -4.68
N VAL A 208 -9.32 -18.54 -5.01
CA VAL A 208 -8.39 -18.30 -6.14
C VAL A 208 -9.14 -18.24 -7.47
N ARG A 209 -10.10 -19.16 -7.68
CA ARG A 209 -10.95 -19.17 -8.89
C ARG A 209 -11.77 -17.90 -9.02
N GLU A 210 -12.34 -17.41 -7.92
CA GLU A 210 -13.09 -16.16 -7.91
C GLU A 210 -12.20 -14.97 -8.26
N ARG A 211 -10.98 -14.89 -7.72
CA ARG A 211 -10.01 -13.87 -8.13
C ARG A 211 -9.72 -13.93 -9.64
N HIS A 212 -9.46 -15.12 -10.17
CA HIS A 212 -9.15 -15.29 -11.59
C HIS A 212 -10.36 -14.92 -12.47
N ALA A 213 -11.57 -15.30 -12.07
CA ALA A 213 -12.80 -14.93 -12.76
C ALA A 213 -13.00 -13.40 -12.75
N TRP A 214 -12.75 -12.74 -11.61
CA TRP A 214 -12.79 -11.28 -11.53
C TRP A 214 -11.75 -10.63 -12.44
N ILE A 215 -10.50 -11.10 -12.44
CA ILE A 215 -9.45 -10.56 -13.33
C ILE A 215 -9.84 -10.70 -14.80
N ALA A 216 -10.43 -11.83 -15.20
CA ALA A 216 -10.88 -12.06 -16.57
C ALA A 216 -12.07 -11.16 -16.98
N ALA A 217 -12.97 -10.85 -16.03
CA ALA A 217 -14.17 -10.04 -16.25
C ALA A 217 -13.98 -8.53 -15.97
N SER A 218 -12.79 -8.10 -15.57
CA SER A 218 -12.51 -6.71 -15.18
C SER A 218 -11.30 -6.14 -15.90
N LEU A 219 -11.14 -4.82 -15.82
CA LEU A 219 -10.08 -4.05 -16.48
C LEU A 219 -9.34 -3.22 -15.43
N THR A 220 -8.01 -3.13 -15.54
CA THR A 220 -7.27 -2.06 -14.86
C THR A 220 -7.70 -0.70 -15.40
N THR A 221 -7.42 0.38 -14.67
CA THR A 221 -7.65 1.76 -15.16
C THR A 221 -7.07 2.00 -16.55
N LYS A 222 -5.86 1.49 -16.82
CA LYS A 222 -5.19 1.67 -18.12
C LYS A 222 -5.88 0.87 -19.23
N GLU A 223 -6.27 -0.36 -18.95
CA GLU A 223 -7.00 -1.21 -19.91
C GLU A 223 -8.37 -0.62 -20.23
N ALA A 224 -9.08 -0.11 -19.21
CA ALA A 224 -10.38 0.55 -19.37
C ALA A 224 -10.26 1.82 -20.22
N ALA A 225 -9.29 2.69 -19.92
CA ALA A 225 -9.01 3.88 -20.71
C ALA A 225 -8.65 3.53 -22.17
N ALA A 226 -7.81 2.51 -22.36
CA ALA A 226 -7.42 2.04 -23.69
C ALA A 226 -8.61 1.46 -24.48
N LEU A 227 -9.50 0.71 -23.84
CA LEU A 227 -10.72 0.17 -24.46
C LEU A 227 -11.61 1.27 -25.03
N LEU A 228 -11.72 2.39 -24.32
CA LEU A 228 -12.51 3.56 -24.73
C LEU A 228 -11.75 4.51 -25.66
N GLY A 229 -10.46 4.26 -25.91
CA GLY A 229 -9.60 5.20 -26.65
C GLY A 229 -9.38 6.54 -25.92
N TRP A 230 -9.49 6.56 -24.59
CA TRP A 230 -9.37 7.76 -23.77
C TRP A 230 -8.01 7.83 -23.06
N PRO A 231 -7.52 9.05 -22.74
CA PRO A 231 -6.49 9.24 -21.73
C PRO A 231 -6.93 8.70 -20.36
N VAL A 232 -5.97 8.20 -19.57
CA VAL A 232 -6.23 7.62 -18.24
C VAL A 232 -6.97 8.61 -17.33
N GLY A 233 -6.57 9.88 -17.32
CA GLY A 233 -7.22 10.91 -16.52
C GLY A 233 -8.64 11.23 -16.95
N LYS A 234 -8.94 11.16 -18.25
CA LYS A 234 -10.32 11.33 -18.76
C LYS A 234 -11.18 10.19 -18.23
N PHE A 235 -10.71 8.95 -18.35
CA PHE A 235 -11.42 7.80 -17.79
C PHE A 235 -11.63 7.92 -16.27
N GLU A 236 -10.59 8.20 -15.48
CA GLU A 236 -10.72 8.29 -14.02
C GLU A 236 -11.73 9.36 -13.58
N VAL A 237 -11.67 10.56 -14.19
CA VAL A 237 -12.58 11.66 -13.89
C VAL A 237 -14.01 11.34 -14.32
N THR A 238 -14.21 10.74 -15.50
CA THR A 238 -15.54 10.34 -15.98
C THR A 238 -16.14 9.21 -15.13
N ALA A 239 -15.35 8.19 -14.79
CA ALA A 239 -15.78 7.09 -13.94
C ALA A 239 -16.22 7.59 -12.55
N GLU A 240 -15.41 8.45 -11.92
CA GLU A 240 -15.75 9.06 -10.62
C GLU A 240 -17.05 9.88 -10.69
N ARG A 241 -17.23 10.68 -11.76
CA ARG A 241 -18.43 11.51 -11.97
C ARG A 241 -19.69 10.70 -12.16
N LEU A 242 -19.58 9.55 -12.81
CA LEU A 242 -20.69 8.61 -13.02
C LEU A 242 -20.86 7.62 -11.86
N GLY A 243 -20.05 7.75 -10.80
CA GLY A 243 -20.13 6.89 -9.62
C GLY A 243 -19.61 5.47 -9.84
N ILE A 244 -18.93 5.20 -10.96
CA ILE A 244 -18.29 3.92 -11.22
C ILE A 244 -17.04 3.83 -10.35
N ARG A 245 -17.01 2.83 -9.46
CA ARG A 245 -15.90 2.63 -8.52
C ARG A 245 -15.11 1.39 -8.89
N PRO A 246 -13.78 1.40 -8.72
CA PRO A 246 -13.00 0.19 -8.85
C PRO A 246 -13.40 -0.81 -7.75
N GLY A 247 -13.55 -2.07 -8.13
CA GLY A 247 -13.73 -3.20 -7.23
C GLY A 247 -12.40 -3.74 -6.72
N ALA A 248 -12.36 -5.05 -6.49
CA ALA A 248 -11.16 -5.74 -6.02
C ALA A 248 -9.96 -5.48 -6.94
N LEU A 249 -8.76 -5.39 -6.35
CA LEU A 249 -7.49 -5.14 -7.06
C LEU A 249 -7.43 -3.77 -7.79
N GLY A 250 -8.33 -2.84 -7.49
CA GLY A 250 -8.37 -1.56 -8.19
C GLY A 250 -8.84 -1.68 -9.64
N ARG A 251 -9.58 -2.74 -9.98
CA ARG A 251 -10.09 -3.02 -11.33
C ARG A 251 -11.55 -2.63 -11.46
N TYR A 252 -11.97 -2.28 -12.67
CA TYR A 252 -13.35 -1.91 -13.02
C TYR A 252 -14.03 -3.08 -13.71
N ALA A 253 -15.31 -3.35 -13.41
CA ALA A 253 -16.06 -4.37 -14.15
C ALA A 253 -16.10 -3.98 -15.63
N ARG A 254 -15.82 -4.93 -16.53
CA ARG A 254 -15.78 -4.62 -17.97
C ARG A 254 -17.12 -4.09 -18.47
N GLU A 255 -18.22 -4.67 -18.00
CA GLU A 255 -19.59 -4.25 -18.35
C GLU A 255 -19.86 -2.78 -18.00
N ASP A 256 -19.41 -2.32 -16.82
CA ASP A 256 -19.56 -0.92 -16.41
C ASP A 256 -18.76 0.03 -17.31
N VAL A 257 -17.56 -0.40 -17.73
CA VAL A 257 -16.71 0.37 -18.64
C VAL A 257 -17.32 0.43 -20.04
N GLU A 258 -17.85 -0.68 -20.55
CA GLU A 258 -18.49 -0.75 -21.87
C GLU A 258 -19.82 0.01 -21.94
N ALA A 259 -20.51 0.17 -20.81
CA ALA A 259 -21.72 0.97 -20.70
C ALA A 259 -21.46 2.49 -20.67
N LEU A 260 -20.19 2.92 -20.58
CA LEU A 260 -19.86 4.34 -20.61
C LEU A 260 -20.24 4.94 -21.98
N PRO A 261 -20.87 6.13 -21.99
CA PRO A 261 -21.27 6.76 -23.24
C PRO A 261 -20.03 7.06 -24.07
N ASP A 262 -20.02 6.56 -25.30
CA ASP A 262 -19.08 7.01 -26.31
C ASP A 262 -19.38 8.49 -26.56
N GLN A 263 -18.51 9.40 -26.13
CA GLN A 263 -18.71 10.82 -26.46
C GLN A 263 -18.28 11.03 -27.91
N PRO A 264 -19.22 11.34 -28.83
CA PRO A 264 -18.92 11.46 -30.24
C PRO A 264 -18.25 12.82 -30.51
N GLY A 265 -16.94 12.78 -30.80
CA GLY A 265 -16.19 13.89 -31.39
C GLY A 265 -15.77 13.61 -32.84
N ARG A 266 -16.44 12.69 -33.53
CA ARG A 266 -16.09 12.26 -34.90
C ARG A 266 -17.34 12.16 -35.78
N THR A 267 -17.78 13.31 -36.28
CA THR A 267 -18.56 13.44 -37.53
C THR A 267 -18.11 14.69 -38.24
#